data_AF-A0A968WW00-F1
#
_entry.id   AF-A0A968WW00-F1
#
_cell.length_a   1.000
_cell.length_b   1.000
_cell.length_c   1.000
_cell.angle_alpha   90.00
_cell.angle_beta   90.00
_cell.angle_gamma   90.00
#
_symmetry.space_group_name_H-M   'P 1'
#
loop_
_entity.id
_entity.type
_entity.pdbx_description
1 polymer ?
#
loop_
_entity_poly.entity_id
_entity_poly.type
_entity_poly.pdbx_seq_one_letter_code
_entity_poly.pdbx_strand_id
1 'polypeptide(L)' 'MTIFEGRILGVGLEEAEVWGRLNAVKKLPEVDGLITATAIVHGLTVVTRNVKDFESSGVKIINPWEFVG' A
#
# COMPACT_ATOMS: atom_id res chain seq x y z
N MET A 1 6.95 -6.33 25.90
CA MET A 1 7.29 -6.73 24.53
C MET A 1 6.12 -6.35 23.64
N THR A 2 6.29 -5.39 22.74
CA THR A 2 5.19 -4.93 21.88
C THR A 2 5.12 -5.83 20.65
N ILE A 3 3.92 -6.33 20.33
CA ILE A 3 3.73 -7.35 19.28
C ILE A 3 4.05 -6.84 17.85
N PHE A 4 4.44 -5.59 17.66
CA PHE A 4 4.76 -4.99 16.35
C PHE A 4 6.17 -4.37 16.28
N GLU A 5 7.02 -4.62 17.26
CA GLU A 5 8.40 -4.13 17.26
C GLU A 5 9.15 -4.53 15.97
N GLY A 6 9.84 -3.58 15.35
CA GLY A 6 10.55 -3.79 14.08
C GLY A 6 9.67 -3.99 12.84
N ARG A 7 8.33 -3.87 12.97
CA ARG A 7 7.37 -4.14 11.88
C ARG A 7 6.43 -2.97 11.58
N ILE A 8 6.73 -1.78 12.11
CA ILE A 8 6.02 -0.54 11.78
C ILE A 8 6.88 0.21 10.77
N LEU A 9 6.38 0.34 9.56
CA LEU A 9 7.06 1.07 8.48
C LEU A 9 6.70 2.55 8.58
N GLY A 10 7.72 3.41 8.54
CA GLY A 10 7.54 4.85 8.41
C GLY A 10 7.28 5.25 6.95
N VAL A 11 6.84 6.49 6.76
CA VAL A 11 6.78 7.13 5.44
C VAL A 11 7.94 8.11 5.37
N GLY A 12 8.96 7.78 4.59
CA GLY A 12 10.14 8.60 4.35
C GLY A 12 10.12 9.24 2.96
N LEU A 13 11.30 9.64 2.50
CA LEU A 13 11.48 10.31 1.22
C LEU A 13 11.11 9.39 0.05
N GLU A 14 11.55 8.13 0.06
CA GLU A 14 11.29 7.18 -1.03
C GLU A 14 9.80 6.89 -1.18
N GLU A 15 9.09 6.68 -0.06
CA GLU A 15 7.64 6.50 -0.06
C GLU A 15 6.92 7.76 -0.57
N ALA A 16 7.35 8.95 -0.15
CA ALA A 16 6.77 10.21 -0.60
C ALA A 16 6.97 10.45 -2.12
N GLU A 17 8.14 10.10 -2.67
CA GLU A 17 8.39 10.20 -4.10
C GLU A 17 7.53 9.24 -4.92
N VAL A 18 7.42 7.97 -4.49
CA VAL A 18 6.56 6.99 -5.16
C VAL A 18 5.11 7.43 -5.08
N TRP A 19 4.66 7.95 -3.93
CA TRP A 19 3.32 8.53 -3.78
C TRP A 19 3.08 9.70 -4.74
N GLY A 20 4.05 10.60 -4.90
CA GLY A 20 3.97 11.69 -5.88
C GLY A 20 3.82 11.18 -7.32
N ARG A 21 4.61 10.17 -7.70
CA ARG A 21 4.52 9.53 -9.03
C ARG A 21 3.16 8.85 -9.26
N LEU A 22 2.62 8.14 -8.27
CA LEU A 22 1.30 7.52 -8.34
C LEU A 22 0.21 8.57 -8.57
N ASN A 23 0.23 9.66 -7.80
CA ASN A 23 -0.77 10.73 -7.91
C ASN A 23 -0.69 11.50 -9.24
N ALA A 24 0.49 11.57 -9.86
CA ALA A 24 0.65 12.17 -11.19
C ALA A 24 -0.05 11.36 -12.28
N VAL A 25 -0.14 10.04 -12.14
CA VAL A 25 -0.85 9.15 -13.07
C VAL A 25 -2.35 9.17 -12.80
N LYS A 26 -2.73 8.92 -11.54
CA LYS A 26 -4.12 8.95 -11.08
C LYS A 26 -4.13 9.30 -9.61
N LYS A 27 -4.87 10.36 -9.26
CA LYS A 27 -5.01 10.76 -7.86
C LYS A 27 -5.68 9.63 -7.06
N LEU A 28 -4.96 9.11 -6.07
CA LEU A 28 -5.47 8.14 -5.11
C LEU A 28 -5.98 8.87 -3.87
N PRO A 29 -6.87 8.25 -3.06
CA PRO A 29 -7.10 8.70 -1.70
C PRO A 29 -5.74 8.80 -0.96
N GLU A 30 -5.54 9.85 -0.16
CA GLU A 30 -4.22 10.18 0.38
C GLU A 30 -3.60 9.01 1.17
N VAL A 31 -4.39 8.40 2.06
CA VAL A 31 -3.94 7.26 2.89
C VAL A 31 -3.68 6.02 2.05
N ASP A 32 -4.57 5.68 1.12
CA ASP A 32 -4.40 4.50 0.26
C ASP A 32 -3.18 4.65 -0.65
N GLY A 33 -2.94 5.87 -1.16
CA GLY A 33 -1.75 6.20 -1.92
C GLY A 33 -0.48 6.01 -1.10
N LEU A 34 -0.46 6.42 0.17
CA LEU A 34 0.70 6.24 1.04
C LEU A 34 0.94 4.76 1.38
N ILE A 35 -0.12 4.00 1.70
CA ILE A 35 -0.05 2.55 1.92
C ILE A 35 0.51 1.84 0.68
N THR A 36 -0.01 2.22 -0.49
CA THR A 36 0.42 1.70 -1.80
C THR A 36 1.91 2.01 -2.03
N ALA A 37 2.33 3.25 -1.82
CA ALA A 37 3.71 3.67 -2.03
C ALA A 37 4.67 2.91 -1.11
N THR A 38 4.35 2.78 0.18
CA THR A 38 5.12 1.97 1.13
C THR A 38 5.16 0.50 0.67
N ALA A 39 4.05 -0.09 0.25
CA ALA A 39 4.07 -1.47 -0.24
C ALA A 39 4.95 -1.64 -1.49
N ILE A 40 4.94 -0.69 -2.42
CA ILE A 40 5.78 -0.72 -3.63
C ILE A 40 7.27 -0.61 -3.27
N VAL A 41 7.65 0.37 -2.44
CA VAL A 41 9.05 0.59 -2.03
C VAL A 41 9.63 -0.65 -1.35
N HIS A 42 8.84 -1.28 -0.48
CA HIS A 42 9.28 -2.44 0.31
C HIS A 42 8.99 -3.79 -0.37
N GLY A 43 8.46 -3.81 -1.60
CA GLY A 43 8.16 -5.05 -2.33
C GLY A 43 7.06 -5.92 -1.70
N LEU A 44 6.16 -5.30 -0.94
CA LEU A 44 5.11 -5.97 -0.16
C LEU A 44 3.81 -6.15 -0.94
N THR A 45 2.87 -6.84 -0.31
CA THR A 45 1.50 -7.04 -0.81
C THR A 45 0.51 -6.40 0.15
N VAL A 46 -0.41 -5.60 -0.37
CA VAL A 46 -1.48 -4.98 0.41
C VAL A 46 -2.58 -6.01 0.63
N VAL A 47 -2.89 -6.30 1.89
CA VAL A 47 -4.02 -7.17 2.25
C VAL A 47 -5.20 -6.28 2.60
N THR A 48 -6.25 -6.28 1.77
CA THR A 48 -7.41 -5.39 1.96
C THR A 48 -8.68 -5.97 1.36
N ARG A 49 -9.83 -5.69 1.98
CA ARG A 49 -11.15 -5.94 1.35
C ARG A 49 -11.50 -4.94 0.26
N ASN A 50 -10.86 -3.76 0.29
CA ASN A 50 -11.21 -2.65 -0.57
C ASN A 50 -10.31 -2.63 -1.81
N VAL A 51 -10.40 -3.69 -2.62
CA VAL A 51 -9.48 -3.93 -3.74
C VAL A 51 -9.51 -2.78 -4.76
N LYS A 52 -10.70 -2.23 -5.04
CA LYS A 52 -10.94 -1.20 -6.07
C LYS A 52 -10.07 0.04 -5.94
N ASP A 53 -9.73 0.45 -4.72
CA ASP A 53 -8.95 1.66 -4.48
C ASP A 53 -7.45 1.46 -4.78
N PHE A 54 -7.01 0.20 -4.88
CA PHE A 54 -5.61 -0.17 -5.09
C PHE A 54 -5.35 -0.72 -6.51
N GLU A 55 -6.37 -1.23 -7.22
CA GLU A 55 -6.23 -1.88 -8.54
C GLU A 55 -5.46 -1.05 -9.57
N SER A 56 -5.72 0.27 -9.62
CA SER A 56 -5.09 1.15 -10.60
C SER A 56 -3.64 1.53 -10.29
N SER A 57 -3.10 1.10 -9.15
CA SER A 57 -1.75 1.50 -8.71
C SER A 57 -0.63 0.55 -9.13
N GLY A 58 -0.96 -0.67 -9.55
CA GLY A 58 0.02 -1.71 -9.87
C GLY A 58 0.65 -2.40 -8.65
N VAL A 59 0.21 -2.09 -7.42
CA VAL A 59 0.63 -2.82 -6.22
C VAL A 59 0.07 -4.24 -6.20
N LYS A 60 0.79 -5.18 -5.58
CA LYS A 60 0.26 -6.52 -5.32
C LYS A 60 -0.84 -6.44 -4.25
N ILE A 61 -1.98 -7.08 -4.49
CA ILE A 61 -3.15 -7.03 -3.60
C ILE A 61 -3.62 -8.46 -3.31
N ILE A 62 -4.02 -8.68 -2.06
CA ILE A 62 -4.72 -9.90 -1.61
C ILE A 62 -6.01 -9.46 -0.93
N ASN A 63 -7.16 -9.98 -1.39
CA ASN A 63 -8.43 -9.83 -0.70
C ASN A 63 -8.66 -11.03 0.23
N PRO A 64 -8.52 -10.88 1.55
CA PRO A 64 -8.61 -12.03 2.46
C PRO A 64 -10.03 -12.62 2.55
N TRP A 65 -11.06 -11.94 2.02
CA TRP A 65 -12.43 -12.46 1.93
C TRP A 65 -12.69 -13.34 0.72
N GLU A 66 -11.80 -13.36 -0.27
CA GLU A 66 -11.91 -14.24 -1.45
C GLU A 66 -11.35 -15.63 -1.17
N PHE A 67 -10.57 -15.79 -0.10
CA PHE A 67 -10.11 -17.09 0.38
C PHE A 67 -11.23 -17.73 1.19
N VAL A 68 -12.11 -18.44 0.50
CA VAL A 68 -12.99 -19.42 1.14
C VAL A 68 -12.19 -20.72 1.21
N GLY A 69 -11.80 -21.11 2.42
CA GLY A 69 -11.22 -22.42 2.68
C GLY A 69 -12.23 -23.55 2.51
#